data_AF-A0A931X2N2-F1
#
_entry.id   AF-A0A931X2N2-F1
#
_cell.length_a   1.000
_cell.length_b   1.000
_cell.length_c   1.000
_cell.angle_alpha   90.00
_cell.angle_beta   90.00
_cell.angle_gamma   90.00
#
_symmetry.space_group_name_H-M   'P 1'
#
loop_
_entity.id
_entity.type
_entity.pdbx_description
1 polymer ?
#
loop_
_entity_poly.entity_id
_entity_poly.type
_entity_poly.pdbx_seq_one_letter_code
_entity_poly.pdbx_strand_id
1 'polypeptide(L)'
;MRTIGVTFYTRPGCHLCDDAKESMHVWAEQNGFSIDLHEVNIDSDDAAHERYWLHIPVGTIDGREAFRHRFDAVAFARLATLVTTGDATMSELANRKCVPCRGGVPPLDAKAIVTLLDALGGGWKAEREHHLSREFLFADFAGALAFVNRIGAVAEEEGHHPDLELGWGRVAVKIFTHAVDGLTESDFVLAAKVDRLVDQGREGSES
;
A
#
# COMPACT_ATOMS: atom_id res chain seq x y z
N MET A 1 11.46 -14.48 12.43
CA MET A 1 10.04 -14.77 12.19
C MET A 1 9.39 -13.47 11.75
N ARG A 2 8.64 -13.45 10.65
CA ARG A 2 7.97 -12.23 10.16
C ARG A 2 6.60 -12.12 10.81
N THR A 3 6.20 -10.96 11.27
CA THR A 3 4.88 -10.77 11.90
C THR A 3 3.84 -10.32 10.87
N ILE A 4 2.64 -10.90 10.91
CA ILE A 4 1.49 -10.52 10.10
C ILE A 4 0.41 -10.00 11.04
N GLY A 5 -0.04 -8.76 10.83
CA GLY A 5 -1.24 -8.23 11.48
C GLY A 5 -2.49 -8.83 10.84
N VAL A 6 -3.33 -9.48 11.64
CA VAL A 6 -4.60 -10.08 11.20
C VAL A 6 -5.74 -9.52 12.03
N THR A 7 -6.72 -8.91 11.37
CA THR A 7 -8.02 -8.65 11.99
C THR A 7 -8.93 -9.85 11.75
N PHE A 8 -9.43 -10.46 12.81
CA PHE A 8 -10.24 -11.66 12.79
C PHE A 8 -11.64 -11.38 13.33
N TYR A 9 -12.63 -11.45 12.46
CA TYR A 9 -14.03 -11.22 12.79
C TYR A 9 -14.68 -12.53 13.20
N THR A 10 -15.25 -12.55 14.39
CA THR A 10 -15.74 -13.75 15.06
C THR A 10 -17.01 -13.46 15.87
N ARG A 11 -17.61 -14.50 16.46
CA ARG A 11 -18.73 -14.44 17.40
C ARG A 11 -18.52 -15.46 18.52
N PRO A 12 -18.92 -15.18 19.77
CA PRO A 12 -18.92 -16.16 20.85
C PRO A 12 -19.63 -17.47 20.47
N GLY A 13 -19.01 -18.61 20.78
CA GLY A 13 -19.58 -19.94 20.51
C GLY A 13 -19.52 -20.40 19.05
N CYS A 14 -18.77 -19.70 18.19
CA CYS A 14 -18.58 -20.08 16.79
C CYS A 14 -17.48 -21.16 16.64
N HIS A 15 -17.87 -22.43 16.52
CA HIS A 15 -16.92 -23.53 16.33
C HIS A 15 -16.03 -23.36 15.07
N LEU A 16 -16.61 -22.90 13.96
CA LEU A 16 -15.86 -22.62 12.73
C LEU A 16 -14.77 -21.55 12.93
N CYS A 17 -15.00 -20.63 13.87
CA CYS A 17 -14.06 -19.57 14.18
C CYS A 17 -12.86 -20.12 14.97
N ASP A 18 -13.09 -21.07 15.87
CA ASP A 18 -12.02 -21.77 16.58
C ASP A 18 -11.15 -22.57 15.59
N ASP A 19 -11.79 -23.36 14.71
CA ASP A 19 -11.10 -24.18 13.70
C ASP A 19 -10.26 -23.33 12.73
N ALA A 20 -10.82 -22.20 12.27
CA ALA A 20 -10.12 -21.31 11.36
C ALA A 20 -8.93 -20.61 12.05
N LYS A 21 -9.09 -20.22 13.31
CA LYS A 21 -8.02 -19.58 14.08
C LYS A 21 -6.87 -20.55 14.35
N GLU A 22 -7.17 -21.79 14.74
CA GLU A 22 -6.16 -22.83 14.95
C GLU A 22 -5.41 -23.13 13.63
N SER A 23 -6.15 -23.34 12.53
CA SER A 23 -5.56 -23.60 11.21
C SER A 23 -4.62 -22.48 10.75
N MET A 24 -5.00 -21.23 11.02
CA MET A 24 -4.19 -20.05 10.70
C MET A 24 -2.90 -19.99 11.53
N HIS A 25 -2.96 -20.23 12.85
CA HIS A 25 -1.77 -20.24 13.69
C HIS A 25 -0.81 -21.36 13.34
N VAL A 26 -1.33 -22.58 13.10
CA VAL A 26 -0.53 -23.72 12.64
C VAL A 26 0.15 -23.42 11.32
N TRP A 27 -0.58 -22.85 10.36
CA TRP A 27 0.00 -22.44 9.08
C TRP A 27 1.11 -21.41 9.27
N ALA A 28 0.89 -20.38 10.11
CA ALA A 28 1.86 -19.32 10.34
C ALA A 28 3.18 -19.88 10.90
N GLU A 29 3.10 -20.73 11.93
CA GLU A 29 4.26 -21.38 12.55
C GLU A 29 5.05 -22.21 11.53
N GLN A 30 4.35 -23.06 10.76
CA GLN A 30 4.97 -23.91 9.73
C GLN A 30 5.66 -23.11 8.61
N ASN A 31 5.22 -21.88 8.37
CA ASN A 31 5.73 -21.02 7.30
C ASN A 31 6.63 -19.89 7.82
N GLY A 32 7.04 -19.91 9.10
CA GLY A 32 7.98 -18.96 9.67
C GLY A 32 7.41 -17.56 9.94
N PHE A 33 6.10 -17.49 10.17
CA PHE A 33 5.37 -16.28 10.52
C PHE A 33 4.90 -16.29 11.99
N SER A 34 4.85 -15.11 12.59
CA SER A 34 4.08 -14.81 13.80
C SER A 34 2.80 -14.07 13.42
N ILE A 35 1.70 -14.32 14.13
CA ILE A 35 0.44 -13.58 13.95
C ILE A 35 0.30 -12.58 15.09
N ASP A 36 0.11 -11.31 14.74
CA ASP A 36 -0.42 -10.29 15.63
C ASP A 36 -1.93 -10.21 15.39
N LEU A 37 -2.72 -10.75 16.33
CA LEU A 37 -4.14 -11.01 16.13
C LEU A 37 -4.99 -9.93 16.82
N HIS A 38 -5.78 -9.22 16.04
CA HIS A 38 -6.83 -8.33 16.53
C HIS A 38 -8.19 -8.98 16.32
N GLU A 39 -8.87 -9.35 17.39
CA GLU A 39 -10.18 -9.99 17.32
C GLU A 39 -11.33 -8.99 17.42
N VAL A 40 -12.29 -9.10 16.52
CA VAL A 40 -13.50 -8.29 16.50
C VAL A 40 -14.71 -9.20 16.67
N ASN A 41 -15.41 -9.03 17.79
CA ASN A 41 -16.72 -9.67 17.98
C ASN A 41 -17.77 -8.90 17.20
N ILE A 42 -18.31 -9.51 16.14
CA ILE A 42 -19.28 -8.86 15.27
C ILE A 42 -20.59 -8.51 16.01
N ASP A 43 -20.94 -9.21 17.09
CA ASP A 43 -22.19 -8.91 17.82
C ASP A 43 -22.11 -7.62 18.65
N SER A 44 -20.89 -7.08 18.82
CA SER A 44 -20.63 -5.83 19.55
C SER A 44 -20.09 -4.71 18.65
N ASP A 45 -20.03 -4.93 17.34
CA ASP A 45 -19.49 -3.98 16.36
C ASP A 45 -20.49 -3.86 15.20
N ASP A 46 -21.22 -2.73 15.15
CA ASP A 46 -22.31 -2.52 14.20
C ASP A 46 -21.83 -2.56 12.73
N ALA A 47 -20.64 -2.01 12.45
CA ALA A 47 -20.08 -1.99 11.11
C ALA A 47 -19.66 -3.40 10.65
N ALA A 48 -19.03 -4.17 11.54
CA ALA A 48 -18.67 -5.55 11.27
C ALA A 48 -19.90 -6.47 11.19
N HIS A 49 -20.92 -6.22 12.01
CA HIS A 49 -22.19 -6.94 11.97
C HIS A 49 -22.88 -6.74 10.62
N GLU A 50 -23.01 -5.49 10.17
CA GLU A 50 -23.61 -5.18 8.87
C GLU A 50 -22.83 -5.79 7.71
N ARG A 51 -21.49 -5.73 7.79
CA ARG A 51 -20.61 -6.21 6.71
C ARG A 51 -20.53 -7.72 6.61
N TYR A 52 -20.48 -8.43 7.74
CA TYR A 52 -20.17 -9.85 7.78
C TYR A 52 -21.32 -10.71 8.28
N TRP A 53 -22.19 -10.24 9.17
CA TRP A 53 -23.40 -10.91 9.67
C TRP A 53 -23.34 -12.44 9.88
N LEU A 54 -23.68 -13.26 8.88
CA LEU A 54 -23.65 -14.73 8.92
C LEU A 54 -22.36 -15.34 8.35
N HIS A 55 -21.48 -14.51 7.82
CA HIS A 55 -20.32 -14.90 7.05
C HIS A 55 -19.02 -14.93 7.86
N ILE A 56 -19.10 -15.31 9.12
CA ILE A 56 -17.94 -15.50 10.00
C ILE A 56 -17.50 -16.97 10.02
N PRO A 57 -16.22 -17.27 10.33
CA PRO A 57 -15.12 -16.33 10.57
C PRO A 57 -14.66 -15.60 9.30
N VAL A 58 -14.13 -14.39 9.47
CA VAL A 58 -13.41 -13.66 8.41
C VAL A 58 -12.05 -13.24 8.94
N GLY A 59 -11.00 -13.53 8.18
CA GLY A 59 -9.67 -13.00 8.45
C GLY A 59 -9.30 -11.97 7.39
N THR A 60 -8.83 -10.80 7.81
CA THR A 60 -8.27 -9.78 6.92
C THR A 60 -6.82 -9.50 7.26
N ILE A 61 -6.00 -9.31 6.23
CA ILE A 61 -4.61 -8.85 6.33
C ILE A 61 -4.57 -7.48 5.65
N ASP A 62 -4.16 -6.44 6.37
CA ASP A 62 -4.13 -5.05 5.84
C ASP A 62 -5.47 -4.62 5.20
N GLY A 63 -6.57 -4.92 5.89
CA GLY A 63 -7.94 -4.64 5.42
C GLY A 63 -8.42 -5.47 4.21
N ARG A 64 -7.58 -6.35 3.65
CA ARG A 64 -7.94 -7.25 2.54
C ARG A 64 -8.37 -8.60 3.07
N GLU A 65 -9.49 -9.11 2.58
CA GLU A 65 -10.04 -10.38 3.01
C GLU A 65 -9.17 -11.55 2.56
N ALA A 66 -8.56 -12.24 3.53
CA ALA A 66 -7.73 -13.41 3.31
C ALA A 66 -8.56 -14.68 3.24
N PHE A 67 -9.66 -14.76 4.01
CA PHE A 67 -10.59 -15.87 3.97
C PHE A 67 -11.93 -15.54 4.61
N ARG A 68 -12.93 -16.38 4.32
CA ARG A 68 -14.29 -16.33 4.85
C ARG A 68 -14.84 -17.74 5.09
N HIS A 69 -15.55 -17.94 6.20
CA HIS A 69 -16.12 -19.20 6.69
C HIS A 69 -15.13 -20.32 7.05
N ARG A 70 -13.99 -20.41 6.35
CA ARG A 70 -12.92 -21.38 6.57
C ARG A 70 -11.58 -20.75 6.24
N PHE A 71 -10.52 -21.21 6.88
CA PHE A 71 -9.16 -20.80 6.52
C PHE A 71 -8.80 -21.25 5.10
N ASP A 72 -8.26 -20.33 4.30
CA ASP A 72 -7.73 -20.60 2.95
C ASP A 72 -6.23 -20.32 2.94
N ALA A 73 -5.43 -21.38 3.05
CA ALA A 73 -3.98 -21.26 3.12
C ALA A 73 -3.35 -20.59 1.88
N VAL A 74 -3.96 -20.70 0.70
CA VAL A 74 -3.41 -20.14 -0.54
C VAL A 74 -3.68 -18.64 -0.60
N ALA A 75 -4.91 -18.22 -0.34
CA ALA A 75 -5.27 -16.81 -0.28
C ALA A 75 -4.53 -16.10 0.86
N PHE A 76 -4.43 -16.75 2.01
CA PHE A 76 -3.66 -16.25 3.15
C PHE A 76 -2.17 -16.14 2.81
N ALA A 77 -1.54 -17.17 2.24
CA ALA A 77 -0.14 -17.12 1.82
C ALA A 77 0.15 -15.98 0.84
N ARG A 78 -0.76 -15.74 -0.13
CA ARG A 78 -0.61 -14.64 -1.10
C ARG A 78 -0.60 -13.28 -0.42
N LEU A 79 -1.57 -13.03 0.46
CA LEU A 79 -1.65 -11.75 1.17
C LEU A 79 -0.54 -11.61 2.23
N ALA A 80 -0.25 -12.67 2.98
CA ALA A 80 0.86 -12.72 3.92
C ALA A 80 2.18 -12.42 3.22
N THR A 81 2.44 -13.05 2.07
CA THR A 81 3.62 -12.73 1.26
C THR A 81 3.55 -11.27 0.82
N LEU A 82 2.43 -10.80 0.26
CA LEU A 82 2.31 -9.41 -0.18
C LEU A 82 2.59 -8.39 0.93
N VAL A 83 2.12 -8.60 2.16
CA VAL A 83 2.34 -7.62 3.25
C VAL A 83 3.68 -7.79 3.97
N THR A 84 4.25 -9.01 3.98
CA THR A 84 5.55 -9.26 4.64
C THR A 84 6.74 -9.18 3.69
N THR A 85 6.50 -9.21 2.39
CA THR A 85 7.49 -8.88 1.33
C THR A 85 7.26 -7.48 0.79
N GLY A 86 6.03 -6.96 0.83
CA GLY A 86 5.67 -5.61 0.41
C GLY A 86 5.93 -4.51 1.43
N ASP A 87 6.59 -4.82 2.56
CA ASP A 87 7.23 -3.81 3.42
C ASP A 87 8.78 -3.82 3.27
N ALA A 88 9.34 -4.88 2.67
CA ALA A 88 10.79 -5.00 2.46
C ALA A 88 11.27 -4.44 1.10
N THR A 89 10.37 -4.14 0.16
CA THR A 89 10.73 -3.41 -1.08
C THR A 89 10.14 -2.00 -1.15
N MET A 90 9.09 -1.68 -0.38
CA MET A 90 8.46 -0.35 -0.33
C MET A 90 9.11 0.67 0.64
N SER A 91 10.42 0.55 0.88
CA SER A 91 11.09 1.49 1.79
C SER A 91 12.55 1.80 1.47
N GLU A 92 13.25 1.08 0.59
CA GLU A 92 14.61 1.50 0.23
C GLU A 92 14.60 2.76 -0.64
N LEU A 93 13.76 2.82 -1.68
CA LEU A 93 13.71 3.97 -2.57
C LEU A 93 13.28 5.24 -1.84
N ALA A 94 12.22 5.17 -1.03
CA ALA A 94 11.73 6.33 -0.31
C ALA A 94 12.65 6.82 0.83
N ASN A 95 13.62 6.00 1.25
CA ASN A 95 14.69 6.40 2.18
C ASN A 95 15.88 7.08 1.48
N ARG A 96 15.98 6.98 0.15
CA ARG A 96 16.99 7.71 -0.61
C ARG A 96 16.61 9.19 -0.68
N LYS A 97 17.62 10.03 -0.95
CA LYS A 97 17.42 11.44 -1.29
C LYS A 97 17.42 11.59 -2.80
N CYS A 98 16.54 12.44 -3.31
CA CYS A 98 16.61 12.87 -4.71
C CYS A 98 17.96 13.54 -4.93
N VAL A 99 18.63 13.16 -6.03
CA VAL A 99 19.87 13.81 -6.45
C VAL A 99 19.47 15.00 -7.31
N PRO A 100 19.92 16.23 -7.00
CA PRO A 100 19.62 17.40 -7.81
C PRO A 100 20.07 17.18 -9.25
N CYS A 101 19.13 17.35 -10.17
CA CYS A 101 19.37 17.09 -11.59
C CYS A 101 20.28 18.17 -12.16
N ARG A 102 21.55 17.84 -12.38
CA ARG A 102 22.43 18.61 -13.27
C ARG A 102 22.27 17.97 -14.65
N GLY A 103 21.80 18.72 -15.63
CA GLY A 103 21.65 18.22 -17.01
C GLY A 103 22.94 17.57 -17.53
N GLY A 104 22.81 16.70 -18.54
CA GLY A 104 23.95 16.00 -19.14
C GLY A 104 24.15 14.55 -18.70
N VAL A 105 23.22 13.98 -17.93
CA VAL A 105 23.10 12.54 -17.69
C VAL A 105 21.98 11.99 -18.58
N PRO A 106 22.17 10.86 -19.28
CA PRO A 106 21.10 10.26 -20.08
C PRO A 106 19.95 9.76 -19.19
N PRO A 107 18.71 9.71 -19.71
CA PRO A 107 17.60 9.07 -19.02
C PRO A 107 17.87 7.56 -18.84
N LEU A 108 17.16 6.96 -17.89
CA LEU A 108 17.23 5.53 -17.61
C LEU A 108 16.84 4.69 -18.83
N ASP A 109 17.46 3.53 -18.97
CA ASP A 109 17.06 2.54 -19.96
C ASP A 109 15.85 1.72 -19.48
N ALA A 110 15.20 1.01 -20.41
CA ALA A 110 14.02 0.20 -20.14
C ALA A 110 14.25 -0.84 -19.03
N LYS A 111 15.47 -1.41 -18.92
CA LYS A 111 15.78 -2.44 -17.92
C LYS A 111 15.81 -1.84 -16.52
N ALA A 112 16.43 -0.67 -16.36
CA ALA A 112 16.46 0.06 -15.10
C ALA A 112 15.05 0.52 -14.70
N ILE A 113 14.27 1.03 -15.66
CA ILE A 113 12.87 1.43 -15.43
C ILE A 113 12.04 0.26 -14.90
N VAL A 114 12.11 -0.91 -15.52
CA VAL A 114 11.36 -2.11 -15.07
C VAL A 114 11.78 -2.50 -13.65
N THR A 115 13.09 -2.51 -13.36
CA THR A 115 13.61 -2.86 -12.03
C THR A 115 13.09 -1.90 -10.96
N LEU A 116 13.06 -0.60 -11.25
CA LEU A 116 12.59 0.41 -10.30
C LEU A 116 11.06 0.43 -10.18
N LEU A 117 10.31 0.12 -11.24
CA LEU A 117 8.86 -0.10 -11.16
C LEU A 117 8.51 -1.28 -10.25
N ASP A 118 9.24 -2.40 -10.38
CA ASP A 118 9.05 -3.56 -9.51
C ASP A 118 9.33 -3.20 -8.04
N ALA A 119 10.33 -2.35 -7.79
CA ALA A 119 10.66 -1.85 -6.45
C ALA A 119 9.57 -0.93 -5.86
N LEU A 120 8.75 -0.26 -6.69
CA LEU A 120 7.61 0.55 -6.24
C LEU A 120 6.40 -0.29 -5.80
N GLY A 121 6.44 -1.63 -5.90
CA GLY A 121 5.38 -2.50 -5.37
C GLY A 121 4.02 -2.41 -6.09
N GLY A 122 3.92 -1.62 -7.17
CA GLY A 122 2.75 -1.50 -8.04
C GLY A 122 1.94 -0.22 -7.84
N GLY A 123 1.26 0.22 -8.91
CA GLY A 123 0.37 1.39 -8.94
C GLY A 123 0.89 2.54 -9.82
N TRP A 124 2.21 2.66 -9.96
CA TRP A 124 2.86 3.55 -10.92
C TRP A 124 3.00 2.90 -12.29
N LYS A 125 2.88 3.70 -13.35
CA LYS A 125 3.14 3.30 -14.74
C LYS A 125 4.27 4.14 -15.32
N ALA A 126 5.19 3.54 -16.06
CA ALA A 126 6.13 4.28 -16.89
C ALA A 126 5.54 4.48 -18.29
N GLU A 127 5.01 5.66 -18.55
CA GLU A 127 4.37 6.01 -19.81
C GLU A 127 5.42 6.23 -20.90
N ARG A 128 5.46 5.32 -21.87
CA ARG A 128 6.41 5.34 -23.01
C ARG A 128 7.86 5.52 -22.57
N GLU A 129 8.24 4.94 -21.43
CA GLU A 129 9.58 5.05 -20.84
C GLU A 129 10.03 6.50 -20.50
N HIS A 130 9.11 7.46 -20.54
CA HIS A 130 9.44 8.89 -20.41
C HIS A 130 9.08 9.49 -19.04
N HIS A 131 7.93 9.11 -18.47
CA HIS A 131 7.47 9.67 -17.19
C HIS A 131 6.69 8.64 -16.40
N LEU A 132 6.66 8.81 -15.08
CA LEU A 132 5.80 8.05 -14.20
C LEU A 132 4.41 8.68 -14.14
N SER A 133 3.36 7.86 -14.09
CA SER A 133 1.98 8.30 -13.89
C SER A 133 1.29 7.43 -12.82
N ARG A 134 0.49 8.05 -11.96
CA ARG A 134 -0.41 7.37 -11.02
C ARG A 134 -1.58 8.28 -10.65
N GLU A 135 -2.75 7.67 -10.44
CA GLU A 135 -3.93 8.36 -9.92
C GLU A 135 -4.27 7.87 -8.51
N PHE A 136 -4.64 8.81 -7.64
CA PHE A 136 -5.07 8.57 -6.27
C PHE A 136 -6.51 9.08 -6.11
N LEU A 137 -7.34 8.29 -5.43
CA LEU A 137 -8.77 8.57 -5.25
C LEU A 137 -9.09 8.85 -3.78
N PHE A 138 -9.99 9.80 -3.55
CA PHE A 138 -10.43 10.29 -2.24
C PHE A 138 -11.95 10.48 -2.24
N ALA A 139 -12.55 10.53 -1.04
CA ALA A 139 -14.00 10.69 -0.90
C ALA A 139 -14.51 12.05 -1.37
N ASP A 140 -13.70 13.10 -1.24
CA ASP A 140 -14.08 14.47 -1.57
C ASP A 140 -12.88 15.32 -2.06
N PHE A 141 -13.16 16.57 -2.41
CA PHE A 141 -12.13 17.52 -2.84
C PHE A 141 -11.16 17.90 -1.71
N ALA A 142 -11.63 17.95 -0.46
CA ALA A 142 -10.80 18.37 0.67
C ALA A 142 -9.69 17.35 0.97
N GLY A 143 -10.02 16.06 0.97
CA GLY A 143 -9.05 14.98 1.12
C GLY A 143 -8.03 14.93 -0.01
N ALA A 144 -8.49 15.14 -1.26
CA ALA A 144 -7.60 15.24 -2.42
C ALA A 144 -6.64 16.45 -2.31
N LEU A 145 -7.13 17.62 -1.93
CA LEU A 145 -6.30 18.81 -1.71
C LEU A 145 -5.29 18.62 -0.56
N ALA A 146 -5.72 18.00 0.54
CA ALA A 146 -4.82 17.69 1.66
C ALA A 146 -3.68 16.76 1.24
N PHE A 147 -3.95 15.79 0.35
CA PHE A 147 -2.91 14.93 -0.22
C PHE A 147 -1.96 15.71 -1.14
N VAL A 148 -2.46 16.59 -2.01
CA VAL A 148 -1.64 17.47 -2.85
C VAL A 148 -0.67 18.30 -2.00
N ASN A 149 -1.14 18.89 -0.90
CA ASN A 149 -0.29 19.68 0.01
C ASN A 149 0.84 18.84 0.63
N ARG A 150 0.55 17.58 1.00
CA ARG A 150 1.57 16.66 1.52
C ARG A 150 2.60 16.29 0.46
N ILE A 151 2.17 16.04 -0.78
CA ILE A 151 3.09 15.81 -1.90
C ILE A 151 3.97 17.05 -2.10
N GLY A 152 3.39 18.25 -2.09
CA GLY A 152 4.12 19.51 -2.23
C GLY A 152 5.21 19.67 -1.18
N ALA A 153 4.92 19.37 0.09
CA ALA A 153 5.92 19.43 1.17
C ALA A 153 7.11 18.48 0.93
N VAL A 154 6.83 17.24 0.50
CA VAL A 154 7.88 16.26 0.16
C VAL A 154 8.69 16.71 -1.06
N ALA A 155 8.02 17.24 -2.09
CA ALA A 155 8.67 17.72 -3.31
C ALA A 155 9.67 18.85 -3.02
N GLU A 156 9.30 19.81 -2.18
CA GLU A 156 10.17 20.90 -1.73
C GLU A 156 11.36 20.40 -0.90
N GLU A 157 11.14 19.43 0.01
CA GLU A 157 12.21 18.84 0.81
C GLU A 157 13.24 18.09 -0.06
N GLU A 158 12.78 17.43 -1.11
CA GLU A 158 13.62 16.66 -2.03
C GLU A 158 14.20 17.52 -3.17
N GLY A 159 13.70 18.75 -3.36
CA GLY A 159 14.07 19.60 -4.48
C GLY A 159 13.72 18.99 -5.84
N HIS A 160 12.69 18.13 -5.89
CA HIS A 160 12.24 17.41 -7.07
C HIS A 160 10.72 17.49 -7.17
N HIS A 161 10.20 18.10 -8.23
CA HIS A 161 8.82 18.56 -8.29
C HIS A 161 8.02 17.74 -9.30
N PRO A 162 6.89 17.13 -8.90
CA PRO A 162 6.00 16.44 -9.81
C PRO A 162 4.98 17.41 -10.43
N ASP A 163 4.42 17.02 -11.57
CA ASP A 163 3.22 17.64 -12.13
C ASP A 163 1.99 17.06 -11.43
N LEU A 164 1.14 17.92 -10.87
CA LEU A 164 -0.05 17.53 -10.11
C LEU A 164 -1.33 18.08 -10.76
N GLU A 165 -2.31 17.20 -10.97
CA GLU A 165 -3.65 17.58 -11.42
C GLU A 165 -4.67 17.19 -10.34
N LEU A 166 -5.34 18.20 -9.77
CA LEU A 166 -6.36 18.05 -8.74
C LEU A 166 -7.77 18.10 -9.35
N GLY A 167 -8.60 17.11 -9.01
CA GLY A 167 -10.03 17.08 -9.31
C GLY A 167 -10.86 16.67 -8.10
N TRP A 168 -12.19 16.60 -8.26
CA TRP A 168 -13.10 16.15 -7.20
C TRP A 168 -12.79 14.70 -6.81
N GLY A 169 -12.25 14.49 -5.60
CA GLY A 169 -11.88 13.16 -5.10
C GLY A 169 -10.76 12.48 -5.89
N ARG A 170 -9.95 13.21 -6.68
CA ARG A 170 -8.89 12.62 -7.51
C ARG A 170 -7.64 13.50 -7.56
N VAL A 171 -6.47 12.87 -7.45
CA VAL A 171 -5.17 13.49 -7.73
C VAL A 171 -4.43 12.63 -8.74
N ALA A 172 -4.15 13.18 -9.92
CA ALA A 172 -3.22 12.56 -10.86
C ALA A 172 -1.82 13.16 -10.66
N VAL A 173 -0.83 12.27 -10.55
CA VAL A 173 0.57 12.61 -10.34
C VAL A 173 1.37 12.14 -11.54
N LYS A 174 2.13 13.06 -12.13
CA LYS A 174 3.11 12.79 -13.17
C LYS A 174 4.50 13.18 -12.66
N ILE A 175 5.48 12.31 -12.84
CA ILE A 175 6.86 12.56 -12.37
C ILE A 175 7.84 12.27 -13.50
N PHE A 176 8.69 13.26 -13.80
CA PHE A 176 9.85 13.09 -14.67
C PHE A 176 10.85 14.23 -14.43
N THR A 177 12.08 14.02 -14.87
CA THR A 177 13.13 15.01 -14.73
C THR A 177 13.21 15.91 -15.97
N HIS A 178 12.68 17.13 -15.87
CA HIS A 178 12.68 18.10 -16.97
C HIS A 178 14.07 18.38 -17.58
N ALA A 179 15.12 18.41 -16.74
CA ALA A 179 16.48 18.72 -17.18
C ALA A 179 17.13 17.65 -18.08
N VAL A 180 16.57 16.43 -18.12
CA VAL A 180 17.04 15.33 -18.96
C VAL A 180 15.99 14.85 -19.96
N ASP A 181 14.79 15.45 -19.95
CA ASP A 181 13.64 15.06 -20.77
C ASP A 181 13.32 13.56 -20.68
N GLY A 182 13.25 13.04 -19.45
CA GLY A 182 13.00 11.62 -19.20
C GLY A 182 13.11 11.21 -17.74
N LEU A 183 13.17 9.90 -17.52
CA LEU A 183 13.24 9.29 -16.20
C LEU A 183 14.67 9.20 -15.66
N THR A 184 14.82 9.54 -14.39
CA THR A 184 16.00 9.31 -13.54
C THR A 184 15.59 8.56 -12.29
N GLU A 185 16.56 8.04 -11.52
CA GLU A 185 16.26 7.38 -10.24
C GLU A 185 15.49 8.29 -9.27
N SER A 186 15.76 9.61 -9.30
CA SER A 186 15.07 10.60 -8.45
C SER A 186 13.55 10.59 -8.66
N ASP A 187 13.08 10.27 -9.88
CA ASP A 187 11.65 10.18 -10.18
C ASP A 187 10.99 9.01 -9.41
N PHE A 188 11.69 7.87 -9.33
CA PHE A 188 11.22 6.69 -8.59
C PHE A 188 11.36 6.87 -7.07
N VAL A 189 12.39 7.59 -6.61
CA VAL A 189 12.54 7.97 -5.20
C VAL A 189 11.37 8.84 -4.75
N LEU A 190 11.00 9.87 -5.55
CA LEU A 190 9.86 10.72 -5.25
C LEU A 190 8.55 9.93 -5.31
N ALA A 191 8.34 9.09 -6.33
CA ALA A 191 7.18 8.21 -6.44
C ALA A 191 6.99 7.34 -5.18
N ALA A 192 8.07 6.73 -4.69
CA ALA A 192 8.05 5.91 -3.48
C ALA A 192 7.68 6.72 -2.23
N LYS A 193 8.17 7.97 -2.12
CA LYS A 193 7.81 8.86 -1.00
C LYS A 193 6.34 9.28 -1.07
N VAL A 194 5.82 9.55 -2.27
CA VAL A 194 4.41 9.86 -2.49
C VAL A 194 3.50 8.71 -2.05
N ASP A 195 3.88 7.47 -2.33
CA ASP A 195 3.10 6.31 -1.92
C ASP A 195 2.95 6.21 -0.39
N ARG A 196 4.01 6.50 0.38
CA ARG A 196 3.96 6.52 1.86
C ARG A 196 2.95 7.52 2.43
N LEU A 197 2.61 8.57 1.68
CA LEU A 197 1.64 9.57 2.13
C LEU A 197 0.19 9.04 2.08
N VAL A 198 -0.08 8.03 1.25
CA VAL A 198 -1.41 7.42 1.13
C VAL A 198 -1.72 6.58 2.35
N ASP A 199 -0.74 5.83 2.85
CA ASP A 199 -0.91 4.93 4.00
C ASP A 199 -1.21 5.70 5.29
N GLN A 200 -0.57 6.87 5.47
CA GLN A 200 -0.81 7.78 6.61
C GLN A 200 -2.17 8.50 6.58
N GLY A 201 -2.93 8.40 5.49
CA GLY A 201 -4.22 9.08 5.33
C GLY A 201 -5.44 8.25 5.72
N ARG A 202 -5.30 6.94 5.95
CA ARG A 202 -6.42 6.04 6.26
C ARG A 202 -6.79 6.00 7.74
N GLU A 203 -5.91 6.51 8.62
CA GLU A 203 -6.12 6.54 10.07
C GLU A 203 -6.92 7.77 10.56
N GLY A 204 -7.28 8.71 9.66
CA GLY A 204 -7.80 10.03 10.05
C GLY A 204 -9.23 10.37 9.62
N SER A 205 -10.03 9.43 9.12
CA SER A 205 -11.39 9.70 8.62
C SER A 205 -12.52 9.14 9.49
N GLU A 206 -12.33 9.12 10.80
CA GLU A 206 -13.42 8.92 11.77
C GLU A 206 -13.43 10.10 12.75
N SER A 207 -14.20 11.13 12.41
CA SER A 207 -14.66 12.18 13.34
C SER A 207 -15.96 12.78 12.85
#